data_AF-A0A2W7TWP5-F1
#
_entry.id   AF-A0A2W7TWP5-F1
#
_cell.length_a   1.000
_cell.length_b   1.000
_cell.length_c   1.000
_cell.angle_alpha   90.00
_cell.angle_beta   90.00
_cell.angle_gamma   90.00
#
_symmetry.space_group_name_H-M   'P 1'
#
loop_
_entity.id
_entity.type
_entity.pdbx_description
1 polymer ?
#
loop_
_entity_poly.entity_id
_entity_poly.type
_entity_poly.pdbx_seq_one_letter_code
_entity_poly.pdbx_strand_id
1 'polypeptide(L)'
;MFDVLIIGGGVSGISCAMVLGSAKKKAFVSSKKIGILTHQKTSSLQEALFNNAYGIPPGKLGSELLIESIDHLSNIYPHIIQIPEEKVLKIEGYYPEFTVITNKNTYKTVNIVIGIGSANTFAIEGLMQFVEPHKKALPEKQRIQLKNIDHKVADGIYVIGTLAGWRSQLAIAAGSGAAVATDLLTLWNEGIQTHSHDSIR
;
A
#
# COMPACT_ATOMS: atom_id res chain seq x y z
N MET A 1 2.00 -5.07 -18.30
CA MET A 1 1.98 -3.83 -17.51
C MET A 1 0.91 -3.95 -16.43
N PHE A 2 1.16 -3.46 -15.23
CA PHE A 2 0.15 -3.34 -14.17
C PHE A 2 -0.63 -2.03 -14.33
N ASP A 3 -1.91 -2.02 -13.98
CA ASP A 3 -2.67 -0.79 -13.79
C ASP A 3 -2.28 -0.10 -12.47
N VAL A 4 -1.92 -0.90 -11.46
CA VAL A 4 -1.30 -0.42 -10.22
C VAL A 4 -0.37 -1.48 -9.64
N LEU A 5 0.79 -1.02 -9.15
CA LEU A 5 1.72 -1.82 -8.38
C LEU A 5 1.86 -1.23 -6.97
N ILE A 6 1.48 -2.01 -5.97
CA ILE A 6 1.57 -1.65 -4.55
C ILE A 6 2.92 -2.11 -4.02
N ILE A 7 3.69 -1.19 -3.45
CA ILE A 7 5.03 -1.44 -2.91
C ILE A 7 4.94 -1.50 -1.39
N GLY A 8 5.00 -2.72 -0.83
CA GLY A 8 5.03 -2.97 0.61
C GLY A 8 3.89 -3.88 1.06
N GLY A 9 4.24 -5.01 1.67
CA GLY A 9 3.30 -6.01 2.18
C GLY A 9 2.81 -5.77 3.61
N GLY A 10 3.00 -4.57 4.17
CA GLY A 10 2.48 -4.22 5.49
C GLY A 10 0.97 -3.99 5.47
N VAL A 11 0.38 -3.70 6.64
CA VAL A 11 -1.08 -3.50 6.78
C VAL A 11 -1.68 -2.49 5.79
N SER A 12 -1.00 -1.39 5.50
CA SER A 12 -1.51 -0.37 4.57
C SER A 12 -1.58 -0.91 3.14
N GLY A 13 -0.50 -1.53 2.66
CA GLY A 13 -0.45 -2.14 1.32
C GLY A 13 -1.44 -3.28 1.17
N ILE A 14 -1.53 -4.17 2.16
CA ILE A 14 -2.50 -5.26 2.16
C ILE A 14 -3.94 -4.72 2.17
N SER A 15 -4.24 -3.72 2.99
CA SER A 15 -5.58 -3.11 3.02
C SER A 15 -5.94 -2.46 1.68
N CYS A 16 -5.00 -1.77 1.03
CA CYS A 16 -5.19 -1.25 -0.32
C CYS A 16 -5.50 -2.38 -1.31
N ALA A 17 -4.70 -3.45 -1.30
CA ALA A 17 -4.89 -4.61 -2.17
C ALA A 17 -6.24 -5.31 -1.95
N MET A 18 -6.70 -5.45 -0.71
CA MET A 18 -8.00 -6.07 -0.38
C MET A 18 -9.19 -5.25 -0.91
N VAL A 19 -9.17 -3.92 -0.75
CA VAL A 19 -10.24 -3.05 -1.27
C VAL A 19 -10.27 -3.05 -2.80
N LEU A 20 -9.10 -3.03 -3.45
CA LEU A 20 -9.04 -3.18 -4.90
C LEU A 20 -9.50 -4.56 -5.37
N GLY A 21 -9.14 -5.62 -4.62
CA GLY A 21 -9.52 -7.00 -4.91
C GLY A 21 -11.02 -7.24 -4.81
N SER A 22 -11.69 -6.65 -3.81
CA SER A 22 -13.14 -6.78 -3.66
C SER A 22 -13.91 -6.14 -4.82
N ALA A 23 -13.32 -5.15 -5.50
CA ALA A 23 -13.94 -4.44 -6.60
C ALA A 23 -13.91 -5.19 -7.94
N LYS A 24 -13.32 -6.40 -8.02
CA LYS A 24 -13.08 -7.16 -9.27
C LYS A 24 -14.29 -7.29 -10.19
N LYS A 25 -15.51 -7.41 -9.64
CA LYS A 25 -16.75 -7.57 -10.41
C LYS A 25 -17.23 -6.25 -11.05
N LYS A 26 -16.69 -5.10 -10.66
CA LYS A 26 -17.05 -3.81 -11.25
C LYS A 26 -16.47 -3.70 -12.66
N ALA A 27 -17.26 -3.19 -13.60
CA ALA A 27 -16.89 -3.14 -15.02
C ALA A 27 -15.53 -2.45 -15.25
N PHE A 28 -15.29 -1.33 -14.55
CA PHE A 28 -14.05 -0.55 -14.63
C PHE A 28 -12.83 -1.18 -13.92
N VAL A 29 -13.01 -2.30 -13.22
CA VAL A 29 -11.94 -3.05 -12.52
C VAL A 29 -11.70 -4.43 -13.15
N SER A 30 -12.71 -4.99 -13.82
CA SER A 30 -12.70 -6.39 -14.27
C SER A 30 -11.48 -6.77 -15.13
N SER A 31 -10.98 -5.85 -15.95
CA SER A 31 -9.79 -6.02 -16.79
C SER A 31 -8.47 -5.55 -16.15
N LYS A 32 -8.52 -4.93 -14.97
CA LYS A 32 -7.35 -4.34 -14.31
C LYS A 32 -6.37 -5.41 -13.82
N LYS A 33 -5.08 -5.17 -14.07
CA LYS A 33 -3.97 -5.97 -13.56
C LYS A 33 -3.37 -5.29 -12.34
N ILE A 34 -3.52 -5.91 -11.18
CA ILE A 34 -3.12 -5.33 -9.88
C ILE A 34 -2.05 -6.22 -9.25
N GLY A 35 -0.98 -5.60 -8.78
CA GLY A 35 0.13 -6.31 -8.13
C GLY A 35 0.49 -5.72 -6.77
N ILE A 36 1.02 -6.55 -5.89
CA ILE A 36 1.57 -6.13 -4.59
C ILE A 36 2.89 -6.84 -4.30
N LEU A 37 3.91 -6.08 -3.91
CA LEU A 37 5.17 -6.60 -3.42
C LEU A 37 5.05 -6.90 -1.93
N THR A 38 5.00 -8.19 -1.56
CA THR A 38 4.73 -8.66 -0.20
C THR A 38 6.00 -8.85 0.64
N HIS A 39 6.98 -7.96 0.48
CA HIS A 39 8.15 -7.95 1.36
C HIS A 39 7.81 -7.36 2.73
N GLN A 40 7.89 -8.18 3.78
CA GLN A 40 7.43 -7.84 5.15
C GLN A 40 8.51 -7.91 6.23
N LYS A 41 9.76 -8.27 5.90
CA LYS A 41 10.82 -8.60 6.89
C LYS A 41 11.14 -7.44 7.85
N THR A 42 10.90 -6.20 7.44
CA THR A 42 11.18 -4.99 8.23
C THR A 42 9.90 -4.29 8.73
N SER A 43 8.76 -4.98 8.70
CA SER A 43 7.49 -4.42 9.16
C SER A 43 7.50 -4.19 10.67
N SER A 44 7.03 -3.03 11.12
CA SER A 44 6.83 -2.75 12.55
C SER A 44 5.75 -3.63 13.20
N LEU A 45 4.99 -4.39 12.40
CA LEU A 45 4.02 -5.35 12.93
C LEU A 45 4.66 -6.61 13.51
N GLN A 46 5.91 -6.93 13.14
CA GLN A 46 6.59 -8.16 13.60
C GLN A 46 6.64 -8.26 15.13
N GLU A 47 6.70 -7.12 15.82
CA GLU A 47 6.84 -7.04 17.29
C GLU A 47 5.59 -6.47 17.97
N ALA A 48 4.47 -6.33 17.25
CA ALA A 48 3.27 -5.71 17.77
C ALA A 48 2.29 -6.73 18.37
N LEU A 49 1.60 -6.34 19.44
CA LEU A 49 0.45 -7.05 20.02
C LEU A 49 -0.74 -6.10 20.06
N PHE A 50 -1.90 -6.55 19.58
CA PHE A 50 -3.08 -5.70 19.41
C PHE A 50 -4.17 -6.00 20.42
N ASN A 51 -4.51 -4.99 21.22
CA ASN A 51 -5.70 -4.92 22.06
C ASN A 51 -6.62 -3.74 21.71
N ASN A 52 -6.23 -2.94 20.70
CA ASN A 52 -6.83 -1.66 20.36
C ASN A 52 -7.14 -1.53 18.85
N ALA A 53 -7.29 -2.67 18.17
CA ALA A 53 -7.64 -2.72 16.75
C ALA A 53 -9.09 -3.19 16.60
N TYR A 54 -9.98 -2.30 16.15
CA TYR A 54 -11.39 -2.60 15.96
C TYR A 54 -11.60 -3.77 14.98
N GLY A 55 -12.38 -4.77 15.40
CA GLY A 55 -12.63 -5.98 14.62
C GLY A 55 -11.53 -7.04 14.70
N ILE A 56 -10.41 -6.78 15.39
CA ILE A 56 -9.34 -7.76 15.64
C ILE A 56 -9.45 -8.28 17.08
N PRO A 57 -9.44 -9.61 17.31
CA PRO A 57 -9.46 -10.17 18.65
C PRO A 57 -8.32 -9.62 19.54
N PRO A 58 -8.58 -9.30 20.82
CA PRO A 58 -7.53 -8.93 21.76
C PRO A 58 -6.42 -9.99 21.86
N GLY A 59 -5.18 -9.54 22.02
CA GLY A 59 -4.00 -10.40 22.10
C GLY A 59 -3.43 -10.82 20.74
N LYS A 60 -4.05 -10.42 19.62
CA LYS A 60 -3.57 -10.79 18.28
C LYS A 60 -2.17 -10.25 18.01
N LEU A 61 -1.27 -11.12 17.52
CA LEU A 61 0.09 -10.73 17.16
C LEU A 61 0.13 -10.11 15.76
N GLY A 62 0.92 -9.07 15.58
CA GLY A 62 1.13 -8.46 14.27
C GLY A 62 1.88 -9.37 13.30
N SER A 63 2.76 -10.24 13.80
CA SER A 63 3.42 -11.28 13.00
C SER A 63 2.43 -12.29 12.40
N GLU A 64 1.41 -12.69 13.17
CA GLU A 64 0.31 -13.53 12.66
C GLU A 64 -0.51 -12.79 11.60
N LEU A 65 -0.86 -11.52 11.85
CA LEU A 65 -1.61 -10.71 10.88
C LEU A 65 -0.86 -10.56 9.54
N LEU A 66 0.46 -10.46 9.55
CA LEU A 66 1.27 -10.37 8.33
C LEU A 66 1.12 -11.61 7.45
N ILE A 67 1.11 -12.80 8.06
CA ILE A 67 0.96 -14.09 7.36
C ILE A 67 -0.49 -14.28 6.91
N GLU A 68 -1.43 -14.18 7.85
CA GLU A 68 -2.86 -14.43 7.61
C GLU A 68 -3.44 -13.51 6.54
N SER A 69 -2.96 -12.26 6.47
CA SER A 69 -3.47 -11.30 5.50
C SER A 69 -2.94 -11.53 4.07
N ILE A 70 -1.75 -12.13 3.91
CA ILE A 70 -1.25 -12.66 2.63
C ILE A 70 -2.09 -13.88 2.20
N ASP A 71 -2.35 -14.80 3.13
CA ASP A 71 -3.19 -15.98 2.86
C ASP A 71 -4.62 -15.58 2.50
N HIS A 72 -5.18 -14.57 3.18
CA HIS A 72 -6.46 -13.98 2.83
C HIS A 72 -6.45 -13.49 1.39
N LEU A 73 -5.47 -12.66 1.00
CA LEU A 73 -5.36 -12.17 -0.38
C LEU A 73 -5.31 -13.34 -1.38
N SER A 74 -4.52 -14.38 -1.10
CA SER A 74 -4.40 -15.56 -1.96
C SER A 74 -5.73 -16.30 -2.12
N ASN A 75 -6.48 -16.46 -1.03
CA ASN A 75 -7.69 -17.27 -0.99
C ASN A 75 -8.93 -16.52 -1.51
N ILE A 76 -9.09 -15.26 -1.13
CA ILE A 76 -10.30 -14.47 -1.44
C ILE A 76 -10.12 -13.64 -2.71
N TYR A 77 -8.91 -13.15 -2.98
CA TYR A 77 -8.63 -12.27 -4.11
C TYR A 77 -7.45 -12.79 -4.96
N PRO A 78 -7.51 -14.03 -5.49
CA PRO A 78 -6.39 -14.67 -6.21
C PRO A 78 -5.95 -13.94 -7.49
N HIS A 79 -6.76 -13.00 -7.98
CA HIS A 79 -6.44 -12.15 -9.14
C HIS A 79 -5.50 -10.99 -8.79
N ILE A 80 -5.28 -10.70 -7.50
CA ILE A 80 -4.24 -9.80 -7.02
C ILE A 80 -2.91 -10.54 -7.06
N ILE A 81 -1.99 -10.08 -7.90
CA ILE A 81 -0.70 -10.74 -8.10
C ILE A 81 0.22 -10.38 -6.93
N GLN A 82 0.50 -11.36 -6.08
CA GLN A 82 1.44 -11.21 -4.97
C GLN A 82 2.86 -11.54 -5.42
N ILE A 83 3.80 -10.63 -5.18
CA ILE A 83 5.22 -10.73 -5.55
C ILE A 83 6.03 -10.80 -4.25
N PRO A 84 6.40 -12.01 -3.79
CA PRO A 84 7.08 -12.17 -2.52
C PRO A 84 8.56 -11.82 -2.60
N GLU A 85 9.10 -11.37 -1.46
CA GLU A 85 10.54 -11.24 -1.24
C GLU A 85 11.32 -10.36 -2.24
N GLU A 86 10.71 -9.27 -2.70
CA GLU A 86 11.38 -8.29 -3.55
C GLU A 86 11.44 -6.91 -2.90
N LYS A 87 12.61 -6.27 -3.01
CA LYS A 87 12.86 -4.91 -2.52
C LYS A 87 12.96 -3.99 -3.73
N VAL A 88 12.12 -2.96 -3.77
CA VAL A 88 12.22 -1.88 -4.77
C VAL A 88 13.45 -1.03 -4.47
N LEU A 89 14.22 -0.75 -5.52
CA LEU A 89 15.45 0.04 -5.46
C LEU A 89 15.28 1.38 -6.16
N LYS A 90 14.53 1.40 -7.27
CA LYS A 90 14.40 2.55 -8.15
C LYS A 90 13.05 2.59 -8.84
N ILE A 91 12.55 3.80 -9.07
CA ILE A 91 11.38 4.10 -9.89
C ILE A 91 11.79 5.12 -10.94
N GLU A 92 11.52 4.82 -12.20
CA GLU A 92 11.78 5.67 -13.35
C GLU A 92 10.51 5.92 -14.16
N GLY A 93 10.56 6.94 -15.00
CA GLY A 93 9.46 7.32 -15.89
C GLY A 93 8.54 8.38 -15.28
N TYR A 94 7.41 8.57 -15.95
CA TYR A 94 6.39 9.55 -15.62
C TYR A 94 5.03 8.93 -15.89
N TYR A 95 3.98 9.42 -15.23
CA TYR A 95 2.64 8.92 -15.47
C TYR A 95 2.26 9.08 -16.96
N PRO A 96 1.69 8.05 -17.63
CA PRO A 96 1.22 6.75 -17.11
C PRO A 96 2.20 5.58 -17.32
N GLU A 97 3.48 5.82 -17.56
CA GLU A 97 4.48 4.81 -17.91
C GLU A 97 5.64 4.76 -16.91
N PHE A 98 5.41 4.13 -15.76
CA PHE A 98 6.47 3.90 -14.78
C PHE A 98 7.18 2.57 -14.98
N THR A 99 8.47 2.56 -14.67
CA THR A 99 9.30 1.37 -14.53
C THR A 99 9.76 1.25 -13.08
N VAL A 100 9.37 0.17 -12.41
CA VAL A 100 9.75 -0.16 -11.03
C VAL A 100 10.82 -1.24 -11.07
N ILE A 101 12.00 -0.91 -10.59
CA ILE A 101 13.17 -1.79 -10.58
C ILE A 101 13.37 -2.30 -9.15
N THR A 102 13.36 -3.62 -9.00
CA THR A 102 13.62 -4.32 -7.74
C THR A 102 15.02 -4.93 -7.75
N ASN A 103 15.41 -5.53 -6.63
CA ASN A 103 16.63 -6.32 -6.54
C ASN A 103 16.59 -7.64 -7.34
N LYS A 104 15.44 -8.02 -7.92
CA LYS A 104 15.29 -9.28 -8.68
C LYS A 104 14.74 -9.08 -10.09
N ASN A 105 13.85 -8.12 -10.29
CA ASN A 105 13.05 -7.96 -11.50
C ASN A 105 12.76 -6.50 -11.82
N THR A 106 12.20 -6.28 -13.01
CA THR A 106 11.70 -4.98 -13.46
C THR A 106 10.24 -5.09 -13.88
N TYR A 107 9.41 -4.16 -13.43
CA TYR A 107 7.98 -4.13 -13.71
C TYR A 107 7.57 -2.81 -14.34
N LYS A 108 6.62 -2.87 -15.27
CA LYS A 108 5.93 -1.67 -15.80
C LYS A 108 4.58 -1.49 -15.15
N THR A 109 4.24 -0.27 -14.74
CA THR A 109 2.95 0.05 -14.12
C THR A 109 2.44 1.44 -14.49
N VAL A 110 1.12 1.63 -14.46
CA VAL A 110 0.47 2.93 -14.64
C VAL A 110 0.47 3.75 -13.35
N ASN A 111 0.07 3.12 -12.25
CA ASN A 111 0.05 3.75 -10.92
C ASN A 111 0.97 3.00 -9.95
N ILE A 112 1.47 3.72 -8.94
CA ILE A 112 2.30 3.20 -7.86
C ILE A 112 1.68 3.62 -6.53
N VAL A 113 1.54 2.68 -5.61
CA VAL A 113 1.13 2.95 -4.23
C VAL A 113 2.24 2.50 -3.29
N ILE A 114 2.82 3.42 -2.52
CA ILE A 114 3.97 3.16 -1.67
C ILE A 114 3.51 3.01 -0.22
N GLY A 115 3.54 1.78 0.28
CA GLY A 115 3.13 1.41 1.63
C GLY A 115 4.28 0.85 2.48
N ILE A 116 5.49 1.40 2.35
CA ILE A 116 6.62 1.05 3.22
C ILE A 116 6.67 1.93 4.47
N GLY A 117 7.31 1.46 5.55
CA GLY A 117 7.33 2.18 6.83
C GLY A 117 8.16 3.47 6.80
N SER A 118 7.91 4.36 7.77
CA SER A 118 8.56 5.68 7.90
C SER A 118 10.01 5.66 8.43
N ALA A 119 10.72 4.55 8.32
CA ALA A 119 12.13 4.47 8.70
C ALA A 119 13.01 5.35 7.80
N ASN A 120 14.04 5.99 8.37
CA ASN A 120 15.02 6.79 7.62
C ASN A 120 15.96 5.96 6.72
N THR A 121 15.84 4.64 6.74
CA THR A 121 16.51 3.73 5.79
C THR A 121 15.79 3.65 4.44
N PHE A 122 14.75 4.46 4.22
CA PHE A 122 14.10 4.64 2.92
C PHE A 122 15.14 5.07 1.88
N ALA A 123 15.23 4.30 0.80
CA ALA A 123 16.17 4.54 -0.28
C ALA A 123 15.58 3.97 -1.58
N ILE A 124 14.59 4.67 -2.14
CA ILE A 124 14.07 4.40 -3.47
C ILE A 124 14.47 5.56 -4.37
N GLU A 125 15.41 5.30 -5.29
CA GLU A 125 15.81 6.29 -6.30
C GLU A 125 14.60 6.68 -7.15
N GLY A 126 14.50 7.96 -7.50
CA GLY A 126 13.34 8.54 -8.18
C GLY A 126 12.26 9.09 -7.24
N LEU A 127 12.36 8.83 -5.92
CA LEU A 127 11.45 9.38 -4.91
C LEU A 127 12.14 10.23 -3.83
N MET A 128 13.47 10.24 -3.80
CA MET A 128 14.25 10.92 -2.76
C MET A 128 13.95 12.42 -2.66
N GLN A 129 13.58 13.06 -3.77
CA GLN A 129 13.20 14.48 -3.84
C GLN A 129 11.89 14.80 -3.09
N PHE A 130 11.07 13.80 -2.77
CA PHE A 130 9.83 13.98 -2.00
C PHE A 130 10.03 13.72 -0.51
N VAL A 131 11.19 13.25 -0.07
CA VAL A 131 11.44 12.88 1.32
C VAL A 131 11.52 14.13 2.20
N GLU A 132 10.75 14.15 3.29
CA GLU A 132 10.81 15.17 4.33
C GLU A 132 10.74 14.54 5.74
N PRO A 133 11.15 15.25 6.82
CA PRO A 133 10.98 14.75 8.18
C PRO A 133 9.50 14.47 8.51
N HIS A 134 9.25 13.37 9.22
CA HIS A 134 7.89 12.95 9.57
C HIS A 134 7.26 13.89 10.61
N LYS A 135 6.16 14.54 10.24
CA LYS A 135 5.56 15.66 11.01
C LYS A 135 4.82 15.24 12.27
N LYS A 136 4.44 13.95 12.39
CA LYS A 136 3.67 13.41 13.54
C LYS A 136 4.44 12.38 14.37
N ALA A 137 5.74 12.23 14.14
CA ALA A 137 6.60 11.32 14.89
C ALA A 137 7.52 12.13 15.80
N LEU A 138 8.06 11.49 16.84
CA LEU A 138 9.07 12.13 17.69
C LEU A 138 10.32 12.45 16.85
N PRO A 139 10.82 13.70 16.85
CA PRO A 139 11.97 14.11 16.02
C PRO A 139 13.23 13.26 16.25
N GLU A 140 13.48 12.82 17.49
CA GLU A 140 14.57 11.93 17.89
C GLU A 140 14.56 10.57 17.18
N LYS A 141 13.38 10.09 16.74
CA LYS A 141 13.26 8.82 15.98
C LYS A 141 13.64 8.99 14.51
N GLN A 142 13.91 10.23 14.07
CA GLN A 142 14.33 10.60 12.72
C GLN A 142 13.46 9.95 11.63
N ARG A 143 12.16 9.78 11.88
CA ARG A 143 11.25 9.19 10.91
C ARG A 143 11.08 10.14 9.73
N ILE A 144 10.83 9.59 8.55
CA ILE A 144 10.59 10.35 7.32
C ILE A 144 9.16 10.13 6.81
N GLN A 145 8.71 11.03 5.94
CA GLN A 145 7.50 10.88 5.14
C GLN A 145 7.78 11.33 3.71
N LEU A 146 6.93 10.93 2.76
CA LEU A 146 6.90 11.56 1.44
C LEU A 146 5.95 12.74 1.47
N LYS A 147 6.40 13.89 0.99
CA LYS A 147 5.56 15.07 0.79
C LYS A 147 4.41 14.69 -0.15
N ASN A 148 3.18 14.88 0.33
CA ASN A 148 1.97 14.53 -0.39
C ASN A 148 0.83 15.50 -0.03
N ILE A 149 -0.19 15.55 -0.88
CA ILE A 149 -1.49 16.15 -0.58
C ILE A 149 -2.50 15.02 -0.64
N ASP A 150 -3.07 14.68 0.52
CA ASP A 150 -4.03 13.59 0.67
C ASP A 150 -3.57 12.30 -0.02
N HIS A 151 -2.40 11.77 0.41
CA HIS A 151 -1.75 10.57 -0.13
C HIS A 151 -1.16 10.71 -1.54
N LYS A 152 -1.56 11.70 -2.35
CA LYS A 152 -1.00 11.92 -3.68
C LYS A 152 0.36 12.63 -3.59
N VAL A 153 1.43 11.95 -4.02
CA VAL A 153 2.81 12.49 -4.07
C VAL A 153 3.03 13.22 -5.39
N ALA A 154 2.64 12.58 -6.48
CA ALA A 154 2.70 13.08 -7.86
C ALA A 154 1.62 12.38 -8.69
N ASP A 155 1.45 12.75 -9.96
CA ASP A 155 0.54 12.01 -10.84
C ASP A 155 0.96 10.54 -10.95
N GLY A 156 0.00 9.65 -10.69
CA GLY A 156 0.22 8.20 -10.66
C GLY A 156 1.04 7.68 -9.47
N ILE A 157 1.49 8.52 -8.55
CA ILE A 157 2.28 8.11 -7.37
C ILE A 157 1.55 8.49 -6.08
N TYR A 158 1.21 7.47 -5.30
CA TYR A 158 0.54 7.60 -4.02
C TYR A 158 1.40 7.03 -2.90
N VAL A 159 1.25 7.55 -1.69
CA VAL A 159 1.91 7.07 -0.48
C VAL A 159 0.86 6.79 0.60
N ILE A 160 1.00 5.68 1.32
CA ILE A 160 0.05 5.24 2.34
C ILE A 160 0.74 4.82 3.64
N GLY A 161 -0.05 4.72 4.71
CA GLY A 161 0.44 4.32 6.01
C GLY A 161 1.35 5.37 6.65
N THR A 162 2.35 4.94 7.42
CA THR A 162 3.19 5.88 8.18
C THR A 162 4.07 6.75 7.28
N LEU A 163 4.50 6.25 6.12
CA LEU A 163 5.28 7.05 5.17
C LEU A 163 4.47 8.19 4.53
N ALA A 164 3.14 8.14 4.59
CA ALA A 164 2.29 9.25 4.18
C ALA A 164 2.21 10.38 5.23
N GLY A 165 2.88 10.24 6.38
CA GLY A 165 2.83 11.19 7.49
C GLY A 165 1.75 10.88 8.52
N TRP A 166 1.23 9.65 8.54
CA TRP A 166 0.26 9.20 9.54
C TRP A 166 0.93 8.61 10.78
N ARG A 167 0.26 8.72 11.93
CA ARG A 167 0.74 8.12 13.18
C ARG A 167 0.78 6.59 13.06
N SER A 168 1.76 5.99 13.72
CA SER A 168 1.92 4.54 13.77
C SER A 168 0.82 3.88 14.60
N GLN A 169 -0.26 3.48 13.94
CA GLN A 169 -1.33 2.67 14.50
C GLN A 169 -1.89 1.77 13.38
N LEU A 170 -2.21 0.51 13.71
CA LEU A 170 -2.69 -0.47 12.73
C LEU A 170 -3.92 0.04 11.95
N ALA A 171 -4.94 0.52 12.68
CA ALA A 171 -6.18 1.01 12.08
C ALA A 171 -5.97 2.24 11.18
N ILE A 172 -5.06 3.15 11.57
CA ILE A 172 -4.74 4.34 10.77
C ILE A 172 -4.03 3.94 9.48
N ALA A 173 -3.05 3.04 9.57
CA ALA A 173 -2.31 2.57 8.40
C ALA A 173 -3.21 1.76 7.45
N ALA A 174 -4.08 0.90 7.98
CA ALA A 174 -5.10 0.20 7.21
C ALA A 174 -6.02 1.19 6.48
N GLY A 175 -6.62 2.14 7.22
CA GLY A 175 -7.51 3.15 6.66
C GLY A 175 -6.86 3.99 5.57
N SER A 176 -5.59 4.36 5.73
CA SER A 176 -4.81 5.07 4.70
C SER A 176 -4.65 4.24 3.41
N GLY A 177 -4.42 2.93 3.53
CA GLY A 177 -4.40 2.04 2.37
C GLY A 177 -5.76 1.92 1.67
N ALA A 178 -6.82 1.75 2.45
CA ALA A 178 -8.19 1.69 1.95
C ALA A 178 -8.62 2.99 1.24
N ALA A 179 -8.22 4.15 1.76
CA ALA A 179 -8.52 5.46 1.17
C ALA A 179 -7.92 5.58 -0.25
N VAL A 180 -6.63 5.29 -0.42
CA VAL A 180 -6.00 5.33 -1.75
C VAL A 180 -6.58 4.30 -2.70
N ALA A 181 -6.99 3.12 -2.21
CA ALA A 181 -7.70 2.17 -3.04
C ALA A 181 -9.01 2.76 -3.58
N THR A 182 -9.81 3.44 -2.75
CA THR A 182 -11.04 4.09 -3.22
C THR A 182 -10.79 5.27 -4.17
N ASP A 183 -9.68 5.99 -4.01
CA ASP A 183 -9.26 7.03 -4.95
C ASP A 183 -8.93 6.44 -6.32
N LEU A 184 -8.20 5.31 -6.36
CA LEU A 184 -7.91 4.59 -7.59
C LEU A 184 -9.16 4.00 -8.25
N LEU A 185 -10.10 3.48 -7.46
CA LEU A 185 -11.38 3.01 -7.99
C LEU A 185 -12.18 4.17 -8.62
N THR A 186 -12.18 5.34 -7.99
CA THR A 186 -12.84 6.55 -8.52
C THR A 186 -12.15 7.03 -9.79
N LEU A 187 -10.81 7.00 -9.84
CA LEU A 187 -10.03 7.31 -11.02
C LEU A 187 -10.38 6.37 -12.20
N TRP A 188 -10.45 5.06 -11.94
CA TRP A 188 -10.84 4.08 -12.97
C TRP A 188 -12.30 4.18 -13.38
N ASN A 189 -13.14 4.78 -12.54
CA ASN A 189 -14.56 5.07 -12.79
C ASN A 189 -14.78 6.50 -13.33
N GLU A 190 -13.80 7.06 -14.05
CA GLU A 190 -13.89 8.37 -14.72
C GLU A 190 -14.26 9.53 -13.76
N GLY A 191 -13.83 9.45 -12.50
CA GLY A 191 -14.09 10.45 -11.47
C GLY A 191 -15.44 10.27 -10.74
N ILE A 192 -16.26 9.30 -11.15
CA ILE A 192 -17.53 8.99 -10.49
C ILE A 192 -17.24 8.25 -9.18
N GLN A 193 -17.71 8.84 -8.07
CA GLN A 193 -17.50 8.33 -6.71
C GLN A 193 -17.98 6.88 -6.58
N THR A 194 -17.15 6.04 -5.96
CA THR A 194 -17.44 4.61 -5.79
C THR A 194 -16.87 4.08 -4.47
N HIS A 195 -17.44 2.97 -4.02
CA HIS A 195 -16.97 2.16 -2.91
C HIS A 195 -17.07 0.68 -3.29
N SER A 196 -16.44 -0.20 -2.51
CA SER A 196 -16.49 -1.64 -2.74
C SER A 196 -16.81 -2.40 -1.46
N HIS A 197 -18.04 -2.88 -1.36
CA HIS A 197 -18.50 -3.84 -0.35
C HIS A 197 -19.55 -4.74 -0.97
N ASP A 198 -19.61 -6.00 -0.55
CA ASP A 198 -20.68 -6.91 -0.94
C ASP A 198 -21.93 -6.64 -0.10
N SER A 199 -23.10 -6.66 -0.75
CA SER A 199 -24.39 -6.67 -0.08
C SER A 199 -24.74 -8.10 0.31
N ILE A 200 -25.24 -8.29 1.53
CA ILE A 200 -25.89 -9.54 1.98
C ILE A 200 -27.41 -9.52 1.78
N ARG A 201 -27.93 -8.40 1.24
CA ARG A 201 -29.31 -8.26 0.78
C ARG A 201 -29.39 -8.60 -0.70
#